data_AF-A0A183CSC9-F1
#
_entry.id   AF-A0A183CSC9-F1
#
_cell.length_a   1.000
_cell.length_b   1.000
_cell.length_c   1.000
_cell.angle_alpha   90.00
_cell.angle_beta   90.00
_cell.angle_gamma   90.00
#
_symmetry.space_group_name_H-M   'P 1'
#
loop_
_entity.id
_entity.type
_entity.pdbx_description
1 polymer ?
#
loop_
_entity_poly.entity_id
_entity_poly.type
_entity_poly.pdbx_seq_one_letter_code
_entity_poly.pdbx_strand_id
1 'polypeptide(L)'
;MKTSAEELLEELAHLNHNDEAISNGVRQHPISKWTTEDIKSWAEDLKKQRQARELPELLAVACRACMLANGYYPRDAQLFSILLMLSTSKTGLRGHLQQIATGEGKTAIVALFVVVKALRDRVK
;
A
#
# COMPACT_ATOMS: atom_id res chain seq x y z
N MET A 1 5.22 -9.62 20.54
CA MET A 1 4.62 -10.43 19.45
C MET A 1 5.16 -9.90 18.13
N LYS A 2 5.95 -10.70 17.40
CA LYS A 2 6.33 -10.42 16.02
C LYS A 2 5.04 -10.39 15.19
N THR A 3 4.91 -9.50 14.20
CA THR A 3 3.89 -9.67 13.17
C THR A 3 4.11 -11.04 12.55
N SER A 4 3.10 -11.92 12.60
CA SER A 4 3.24 -13.30 12.10
C SER A 4 3.33 -13.26 10.57
N ALA A 5 4.03 -14.21 9.97
CA ALA A 5 4.01 -14.37 8.51
C ALA A 5 2.57 -14.58 7.99
N GLU A 6 1.71 -15.17 8.83
CA GLU A 6 0.29 -15.37 8.57
C GLU A 6 -0.49 -14.04 8.48
N GLU A 7 -0.21 -13.08 9.37
CA GLU A 7 -0.84 -11.75 9.33
C GLU A 7 -0.48 -11.00 8.04
N LEU A 8 0.77 -11.13 7.58
CA LEU A 8 1.22 -10.52 6.32
C LEU A 8 0.59 -11.20 5.09
N LEU A 9 0.43 -12.53 5.15
CA LEU A 9 -0.27 -13.29 4.11
C LEU A 9 -1.75 -12.90 4.03
N GLU A 10 -2.38 -12.68 5.18
CA GLU A 10 -3.77 -12.21 5.26
C GLU A 10 -3.92 -10.79 4.69
N GLU A 11 -3.00 -9.87 5.01
CA GLU A 11 -2.97 -8.53 4.41
C GLU A 11 -2.81 -8.57 2.88
N LEU A 12 -1.94 -9.45 2.36
CA LEU A 12 -1.81 -9.66 0.91
C LEU A 12 -3.06 -10.28 0.29
N ALA A 13 -3.70 -11.24 0.98
CA ALA A 13 -4.94 -11.82 0.52
C ALA A 13 -6.03 -10.75 0.40
N HIS A 14 -6.18 -9.89 1.40
CA HIS A 14 -7.11 -8.76 1.35
C HIS A 14 -6.79 -7.76 0.23
N LEU A 15 -5.52 -7.52 -0.05
CA LEU A 15 -5.09 -6.67 -1.16
C LEU A 15 -5.58 -7.20 -2.51
N ASN A 16 -5.39 -8.49 -2.77
CA ASN A 16 -5.84 -9.12 -4.01
C ASN A 16 -7.37 -9.07 -4.17
N HIS A 17 -8.12 -9.13 -3.06
CA HIS A 17 -9.58 -8.95 -3.09
C HIS A 17 -9.99 -7.49 -3.28
N ASN A 18 -9.16 -6.53 -2.83
CA ASN A 18 -9.44 -5.10 -2.97
C ASN A 18 -9.22 -4.54 -4.38
N ASP A 19 -8.51 -5.25 -5.25
CA ASP A 19 -8.48 -4.91 -6.67
C ASP A 19 -9.87 -4.97 -7.33
N GLU A 20 -10.81 -5.71 -6.73
CA GLU A 20 -12.23 -5.76 -7.10
C GLU A 20 -13.11 -4.87 -6.20
N ALA A 21 -12.57 -4.36 -5.10
CA ALA A 21 -13.34 -3.53 -4.17
C ALA A 21 -13.66 -2.16 -4.77
N ILE A 22 -14.92 -1.77 -4.62
CA ILE A 22 -15.40 -0.41 -4.86
C ILE A 22 -15.07 0.38 -3.59
N SER A 23 -14.25 1.44 -3.70
CA SER A 23 -14.00 2.35 -2.56
C SER A 23 -15.36 2.86 -2.05
N ASN A 24 -15.66 2.54 -0.79
CA ASN A 24 -16.93 2.87 -0.14
C ASN A 24 -17.21 4.38 -0.27
N GLY A 25 -18.05 4.74 -1.26
CA GLY A 25 -18.82 5.98 -1.26
C GLY A 25 -18.68 6.93 -2.45
N VAL A 26 -17.75 6.77 -3.40
CA VAL A 26 -17.55 7.85 -4.43
C VAL A 26 -17.40 7.36 -5.87
N ARG A 27 -16.99 6.11 -6.14
CA ARG A 27 -16.63 5.69 -7.52
C ARG A 27 -17.33 4.44 -7.98
N GLN A 28 -17.73 4.41 -9.24
CA GLN A 28 -18.55 3.35 -9.83
C GLN A 28 -17.74 2.13 -10.30
N HIS A 29 -16.41 2.16 -10.18
CA HIS A 29 -15.55 1.10 -10.69
C HIS A 29 -14.42 0.73 -9.70
N PRO A 30 -13.97 -0.53 -9.72
CA PRO A 30 -12.91 -1.03 -8.84
C PRO A 30 -11.60 -0.26 -8.99
N ILE A 31 -10.76 -0.29 -7.95
CA ILE A 31 -9.45 0.41 -7.90
C ILE A 31 -8.56 0.00 -9.08
N SER A 32 -8.61 -1.27 -9.48
CA SER A 32 -7.91 -1.80 -10.65
C SER A 32 -8.21 -1.07 -11.96
N LYS A 33 -9.37 -0.38 -12.06
CA LYS A 33 -9.79 0.40 -13.24
C LYS A 33 -9.60 1.90 -13.09
N TRP A 34 -9.06 2.39 -11.97
CA TRP A 34 -8.91 3.82 -11.74
C TRP A 34 -7.94 4.47 -12.72
N THR A 35 -8.25 5.70 -13.09
CA THR A 35 -7.39 6.62 -13.86
C THR A 35 -6.48 7.43 -12.94
N THR A 36 -5.56 8.20 -13.52
CA THR A 36 -4.72 9.13 -12.76
C THR A 36 -5.57 10.20 -12.05
N GLU A 37 -6.64 10.65 -12.69
CA GLU A 37 -7.58 11.66 -12.18
C GLU A 37 -8.37 11.11 -10.99
N ASP A 38 -8.78 9.85 -11.05
CA ASP A 38 -9.35 9.14 -9.91
C ASP A 38 -8.36 9.14 -8.74
N ILE A 39 -7.14 8.66 -8.92
CA ILE A 39 -6.17 8.59 -7.81
C ILE A 39 -5.93 9.97 -7.18
N LYS A 40 -5.80 11.02 -8.01
CA LYS A 40 -5.67 12.41 -7.55
C LYS A 40 -6.86 12.86 -6.72
N SER A 41 -8.09 12.67 -7.23
CA SER A 41 -9.30 13.06 -6.48
C SER A 41 -9.42 12.29 -5.17
N TRP A 42 -9.03 11.01 -5.13
CA TRP A 42 -9.11 10.21 -3.89
C TRP A 42 -8.10 10.69 -2.86
N ALA A 43 -6.89 11.06 -3.30
CA ALA A 43 -5.87 11.62 -2.44
C ALA A 43 -6.30 12.98 -1.85
N GLU A 44 -7.02 13.80 -2.63
CA GLU A 44 -7.59 15.05 -2.14
C GLU A 44 -8.73 14.83 -1.13
N ASP A 45 -9.61 13.86 -1.37
CA ASP A 45 -10.68 13.52 -0.44
C ASP A 45 -10.13 12.98 0.89
N LEU A 46 -9.08 12.15 0.81
CA LEU A 46 -8.36 11.64 1.97
C LEU A 46 -7.78 12.77 2.83
N LYS A 47 -7.18 13.78 2.20
CA LYS A 47 -6.65 14.97 2.91
C LYS A 47 -7.76 15.77 3.60
N LYS A 48 -8.93 15.89 2.97
CA LYS A 48 -10.07 16.67 3.50
C LYS A 48 -10.78 15.96 4.65
N GLN A 49 -11.05 14.66 4.48
CA GLN A 49 -11.87 13.89 5.41
C GLN A 49 -11.11 13.54 6.71
N ARG A 50 -9.78 13.63 6.73
CA ARG A 50 -8.91 13.18 7.85
C ARG A 50 -9.33 11.80 8.40
N GLN A 51 -9.86 10.95 7.52
CA GLN A 51 -10.33 9.62 7.91
C GLN A 51 -9.21 8.62 7.65
N ALA A 52 -8.94 7.76 8.63
CA ALA A 52 -8.01 6.67 8.44
C ALA A 52 -8.59 5.70 7.39
N ARG A 53 -7.74 5.30 6.44
CA ARG A 53 -8.08 4.28 5.45
C ARG A 53 -7.32 3.01 5.80
N GLU A 54 -7.97 1.88 5.52
CA GLU A 54 -7.39 0.56 5.76
C GLU A 54 -6.15 0.36 4.88
N LEU A 55 -5.15 -0.33 5.44
CA LEU A 55 -3.88 -0.57 4.75
C LEU A 55 -4.07 -1.24 3.37
N PRO A 56 -4.95 -2.25 3.22
CA PRO A 56 -5.24 -2.84 1.91
C PRO A 56 -5.76 -1.84 0.87
N GLU A 57 -6.57 -0.84 1.24
CA GLU A 57 -7.02 0.19 0.29
C GLU A 57 -5.84 1.10 -0.12
N LEU A 58 -5.04 1.55 0.85
CA LEU A 58 -3.88 2.41 0.59
C LEU A 58 -2.87 1.75 -0.35
N LEU A 59 -2.59 0.46 -0.13
CA LEU A 59 -1.67 -0.30 -0.95
C LEU A 59 -2.24 -0.61 -2.34
N ALA A 60 -3.54 -0.94 -2.48
CA ALA A 60 -4.17 -1.13 -3.77
C ALA A 60 -4.08 0.14 -4.64
N VAL A 61 -4.36 1.32 -4.06
CA VAL A 61 -4.23 2.61 -4.75
C VAL A 61 -2.78 2.88 -5.15
N ALA A 62 -1.81 2.59 -4.27
CA ALA A 62 -0.38 2.75 -4.59
C ALA A 62 0.09 1.81 -5.71
N CYS A 63 -0.37 0.55 -5.71
CA CYS A 63 -0.08 -0.42 -6.76
C CYS A 63 -0.67 0.03 -8.10
N ARG A 64 -1.91 0.53 -8.09
CA ARG A 64 -2.54 1.09 -9.29
C ARG A 64 -1.78 2.31 -9.81
N ALA A 65 -1.36 3.21 -8.94
CA ALA A 65 -0.53 4.36 -9.31
C ALA A 65 0.81 3.91 -9.93
N CYS A 66 1.43 2.87 -9.38
CA CYS A 66 2.64 2.27 -9.93
C CYS A 66 2.43 1.74 -11.35
N MET A 67 1.32 1.02 -11.58
CA MET A 67 0.96 0.51 -12.90
C MET A 67 0.77 1.64 -13.92
N LEU A 68 0.04 2.70 -13.55
CA LEU A 68 -0.20 3.84 -14.44
C LEU A 68 1.06 4.63 -14.75
N ALA A 69 1.97 4.79 -13.77
CA ALA A 69 3.18 5.59 -13.93
C ALA A 69 4.34 4.83 -14.59
N ASN A 70 4.47 3.53 -14.33
CA ASN A 70 5.63 2.73 -14.73
C ASN A 70 5.31 1.53 -15.61
N GLY A 71 4.02 1.22 -15.84
CA GLY A 71 3.60 0.11 -16.69
C GLY A 71 3.70 -1.27 -16.05
N TYR A 72 3.87 -1.36 -14.72
CA TYR A 72 3.90 -2.64 -14.01
C TYR A 72 3.27 -2.56 -12.60
N TYR A 73 2.71 -3.69 -12.16
CA TYR A 73 2.33 -3.90 -10.76
C TYR A 73 3.51 -4.39 -9.94
N PRO A 74 3.67 -3.94 -8.68
CA PRO A 74 4.69 -4.49 -7.79
C PRO A 74 4.47 -6.00 -7.58
N ARG A 75 5.57 -6.76 -7.54
CA ARG A 75 5.54 -8.21 -7.30
C ARG A 75 5.26 -8.50 -5.83
N ASP A 76 4.71 -9.68 -5.53
CA ASP A 76 4.41 -10.11 -4.16
C ASP A 76 5.61 -9.96 -3.21
N ALA A 77 6.82 -10.32 -3.65
CA ALA A 77 8.03 -10.16 -2.85
C ALA A 77 8.31 -8.69 -2.46
N GLN A 78 8.00 -7.76 -3.36
CA GLN A 78 8.10 -6.32 -3.11
C GLN A 78 7.00 -5.86 -2.15
N LEU A 79 5.77 -6.38 -2.30
CA LEU A 79 4.66 -6.10 -1.40
C LEU A 79 4.94 -6.60 0.02
N PHE A 80 5.44 -7.84 0.18
CA PHE A 80 5.88 -8.38 1.47
C PHE A 80 6.94 -7.50 2.13
N SER A 81 7.93 -7.04 1.36
CA SER A 81 8.96 -6.12 1.85
C SER A 81 8.34 -4.83 2.38
N ILE A 82 7.36 -4.25 1.67
CA ILE A 82 6.63 -3.06 2.11
C ILE A 82 5.82 -3.33 3.38
N LEU A 83 5.05 -4.41 3.43
CA LEU A 83 4.23 -4.78 4.59
C LEU A 83 5.10 -5.01 5.84
N LEU A 84 6.22 -5.70 5.69
CA LEU A 84 7.19 -5.87 6.77
C LEU A 84 7.71 -4.52 7.29
N MET A 85 8.04 -3.56 6.42
CA MET A 85 8.46 -2.22 6.85
C MET A 85 7.33 -1.41 7.50
N LEU A 86 6.07 -1.67 7.12
CA LEU A 86 4.88 -1.03 7.70
C LEU A 86 4.44 -1.65 9.02
N SER A 87 4.85 -2.89 9.29
CA SER A 87 4.56 -3.63 10.52
C SER A 87 5.20 -2.97 11.75
N THR A 88 4.53 -3.04 12.90
CA THR A 88 5.03 -2.42 14.13
C THR A 88 5.83 -3.42 14.95
N SER A 89 7.06 -3.06 15.29
CA SER A 89 7.85 -3.83 16.25
C SER A 89 7.30 -3.62 17.66
N LYS A 90 6.67 -4.65 18.25
CA LYS A 90 6.19 -4.62 19.64
C LYS A 90 7.33 -4.54 20.68
N THR A 91 8.60 -4.57 20.26
CA THR A 91 9.78 -4.63 21.13
C THR A 91 10.68 -3.37 21.07
N GLY A 92 10.18 -2.25 20.53
CA GLY A 92 10.86 -0.94 20.56
C GLY A 92 10.97 -0.25 19.19
N LEU A 93 11.50 0.99 19.21
CA LEU A 93 11.68 1.96 18.10
C LEU A 93 12.55 1.51 16.91
N ARG A 94 12.69 0.21 16.64
CA ARG A 94 13.57 -0.30 15.58
C ARG A 94 12.78 -0.69 14.35
N GLY A 95 13.11 -0.05 13.22
CA GLY A 95 12.66 -0.46 11.90
C GLY A 95 13.27 -1.81 11.47
N HIS A 96 12.79 -2.34 10.35
CA HIS A 96 13.27 -3.60 9.78
C HIS A 96 14.43 -3.36 8.81
N LEU A 97 15.54 -4.07 9.02
CA LEU A 97 16.59 -4.19 7.99
C LEU A 97 16.28 -5.40 7.12
N GLN A 98 16.18 -5.20 5.81
CA GLN A 98 15.83 -6.25 4.85
C GLN A 98 16.97 -6.49 3.86
N GLN A 99 17.30 -7.76 3.63
CA GLN A 99 18.23 -8.15 2.59
C GLN A 99 17.46 -8.39 1.29
N ILE A 100 17.73 -7.56 0.28
CA ILE A 100 17.04 -7.60 -1.01
C ILE A 100 18.10 -7.63 -2.11
N ALA A 101 18.04 -8.64 -2.98
CA ALA A 101 19.01 -8.84 -4.06
C ALA A 101 19.01 -7.67 -5.07
N THR A 102 20.11 -7.52 -5.81
CA THR A 102 20.19 -6.57 -6.94
C THR A 102 19.18 -6.97 -8.02
N GLY A 103 18.58 -5.98 -8.69
CA GLY A 103 17.53 -6.23 -9.68
C GLY A 103 16.11 -6.39 -9.11
N GLU A 104 15.94 -6.59 -7.80
CA GLU A 104 14.61 -6.80 -7.20
C GLU A 104 13.74 -5.53 -7.09
N GLY A 105 14.24 -4.37 -7.54
CA GLY A 105 13.48 -3.12 -7.51
C GLY A 105 13.42 -2.45 -6.14
N LYS A 106 14.54 -2.45 -5.39
CA LYS A 106 14.67 -1.76 -4.09
C LYS A 106 14.18 -0.30 -4.10
N THR A 107 14.42 0.43 -5.19
CA THR A 107 13.94 1.81 -5.36
C THR A 107 12.42 1.89 -5.37
N ALA A 108 11.75 0.99 -6.10
CA ALA A 108 10.28 0.93 -6.15
C ALA A 108 9.69 0.56 -4.79
N ILE A 109 10.28 -0.44 -4.12
CA ILE A 109 9.91 -0.86 -2.76
C ILE A 109 9.90 0.34 -1.80
N VAL A 110 10.99 1.10 -1.74
CA VAL A 110 11.11 2.25 -0.83
C VAL A 110 10.15 3.37 -1.23
N ALA A 111 9.99 3.66 -2.52
CA ALA A 111 9.07 4.69 -2.99
C ALA A 111 7.61 4.39 -2.59
N LEU A 112 7.13 3.17 -2.85
CA LEU A 112 5.78 2.76 -2.45
C LEU A 112 5.61 2.74 -0.92
N PHE A 113 6.61 2.23 -0.18
CA PHE A 113 6.60 2.27 1.28
C PHE A 113 6.41 3.69 1.82
N VAL A 114 7.19 4.65 1.33
CA VAL A 114 7.10 6.05 1.79
C VAL A 114 5.72 6.65 1.48
N VAL A 115 5.17 6.38 0.29
CA VAL A 115 3.82 6.85 -0.08
C VAL A 115 2.78 6.27 0.87
N VAL A 116 2.73 4.96 1.04
CA VAL A 116 1.73 4.30 1.90
C VAL A 116 1.89 4.72 3.35
N LYS A 117 3.13 4.78 3.87
CA LYS A 117 3.40 5.25 5.24
C LYS A 117 2.92 6.67 5.45
N ALA A 118 3.20 7.57 4.50
CA ALA A 118 2.78 8.97 4.58
C ALA A 118 1.25 9.11 4.56
N LEU A 119 0.55 8.33 3.73
CA LEU A 119 -0.91 8.35 3.66
C LEU A 119 -1.54 7.79 4.95
N ARG A 120 -0.98 6.71 5.49
CA ARG A 120 -1.44 6.09 6.75
C ARG A 120 -1.24 7.01 7.96
N ASP A 121 -0.07 7.65 8.06
CA ASP A 121 0.34 8.38 9.26
C ASP A 121 -0.10 9.86 9.29
N ARG A 122 -0.50 10.44 8.15
CA ARG A 122 -0.98 11.83 8.09
C ARG A 122 -2.36 12.03 8.70
N VAL A 123 -3.06 10.96 9.03
CA VAL A 123 -4.29 11.01 9.82
C VAL A 123 -3.91 10.94 11.30
N LYS A 124 -3.48 12.08 11.85
CA LYS A 124 -3.33 12.31 13.29
C LYS A 124 -3.95 13.66 13.66
#